data_AF-A0A7J5E9K0-F1
#
_entry.id   AF-A0A7J5E9K0-F1
#
_cell.length_a   1.000
_cell.length_b   1.000
_cell.length_c   1.000
_cell.angle_alpha   90.00
_cell.angle_beta   90.00
_cell.angle_gamma   90.00
#
_symmetry.space_group_name_H-M   'P 1'
#
loop_
_entity.id
_entity.type
_entity.pdbx_description
1 polymer ?
#
loop_
_entity_poly.entity_id
_entity_poly.type
_entity_poly.pdbx_seq_one_letter_code
_entity_poly.pdbx_strand_id
1 'polypeptide(L)' 'MSQREQKKFFETLKRYERKFEPKELDDYKMLLKRHKDDEDLDKLSMERLQKLFDKYHLSRERKNYDHFFSKPEEN' A
#
# COMPACT_ATOMS: atom_id res chain seq x y z
N MET A 1 -1.22 9.44 -12.97
CA MET A 1 -2.00 9.54 -11.72
C MET A 1 -2.32 11.00 -11.47
N SER A 2 -3.56 11.32 -11.10
CA SER A 2 -3.93 12.66 -10.66
C SER A 2 -3.48 12.89 -9.21
N GLN A 3 -3.20 14.14 -8.79
CA GLN A 3 -2.87 14.46 -7.39
C GLN A 3 -3.93 13.95 -6.40
N ARG A 4 -5.19 13.82 -6.85
CA ARG A 4 -6.27 13.22 -6.06
C ARG A 4 -6.03 11.74 -5.75
N GLU A 5 -5.54 10.98 -6.72
CA GLU A 5 -5.22 9.56 -6.55
C GLU A 5 -4.00 9.39 -5.65
N GLN A 6 -2.98 10.24 -5.82
CA GLN A 6 -1.80 10.26 -4.97
C GLN A 6 -2.17 10.52 -3.50
N LYS A 7 -3.03 11.50 -3.22
CA LYS A 7 -3.58 11.72 -1.87
C LYS A 7 -4.28 10.48 -1.34
N LYS A 8 -5.12 9.83 -2.15
CA LYS A 8 -5.81 8.59 -1.79
C LYS A 8 -4.84 7.46 -1.43
N PHE A 9 -3.74 7.32 -2.17
CA PHE A 9 -2.68 6.36 -1.86
C PHE A 9 -2.01 6.70 -0.53
N PHE A 10 -1.61 7.95 -0.31
CA PHE A 10 -1.03 8.37 0.96
C PHE A 10 -1.97 8.14 2.14
N GLU A 11 -3.26 8.47 2.02
CA GLU A 11 -4.25 8.24 3.07
C GLU A 11 -4.46 6.75 3.36
N THR A 12 -4.48 5.92 2.32
CA THR A 12 -4.61 4.47 2.49
C THR A 12 -3.37 3.89 3.15
N LEU A 13 -2.19 4.26 2.66
CA LEU A 13 -0.90 3.82 3.19
C LEU A 13 -0.65 4.32 4.61
N LYS A 14 -1.15 5.49 4.99
CA LYS A 14 -1.09 6.00 6.37
C LYS A 14 -1.76 5.04 7.36
N ARG A 15 -2.80 4.31 6.95
CA ARG A 15 -3.43 3.26 7.79
C ARG A 15 -2.56 2.03 7.93
N TYR A 16 -1.68 1.78 6.95
CA TYR A 16 -0.75 0.66 6.92
C TYR A 16 0.64 1.01 7.48
N GLU A 17 0.92 2.28 7.78
CA GLU A 17 2.19 2.75 8.34
C GLU A 17 2.64 1.92 9.56
N ARG A 18 1.70 1.49 10.42
CA ARG A 18 1.99 0.63 11.58
C ARG A 18 2.41 -0.81 11.23
N LYS A 19 2.18 -1.25 10.00
CA LYS A 19 2.52 -2.56 9.46
C LYS A 19 3.71 -2.51 8.51
N PHE A 20 4.26 -1.32 8.26
CA PHE A 20 5.40 -1.15 7.39
C PHE A 20 6.66 -1.71 8.04
N GLU A 21 7.49 -2.36 7.24
CA GLU A 21 8.85 -2.66 7.65
C GLU A 21 9.63 -1.34 7.84
N PRO A 22 10.65 -1.31 8.71
CA PRO A 22 11.39 -0.08 9.01
C PRO A 22 11.97 0.59 7.76
N LYS A 23 12.38 -0.19 6.75
CA LYS A 23 12.87 0.33 5.47
C LYS A 23 11.75 0.97 4.63
N GLU A 24 10.59 0.32 4.59
CA GLU A 24 9.41 0.79 3.84
C GLU A 24 8.78 2.03 4.49
N LEU A 25 8.82 2.09 5.82
CA LEU A 25 8.43 3.26 6.60
C LEU A 25 9.29 4.48 6.26
N ASP A 26 10.60 4.29 6.14
CA ASP A 26 11.54 5.36 5.78
C ASP A 26 11.26 5.88 4.35
N ASP A 27 11.14 4.97 3.38
CA ASP A 27 10.74 5.28 2.00
C ASP A 27 9.40 6.05 1.98
N TYR A 28 8.38 5.56 2.70
CA TYR A 28 7.07 6.24 2.79
C TYR A 28 7.16 7.64 3.38
N LYS A 29 7.93 7.83 4.46
CA LYS A 29 8.13 9.14 5.08
C LYS A 29 8.84 10.11 4.15
N MET A 30 9.84 9.67 3.39
CA MET A 30 10.49 10.49 2.36
C MET A 30 9.51 10.92 1.27
N LEU A 31 8.70 9.98 0.76
CA LEU A 31 7.68 10.26 -0.25
C LEU A 31 6.61 11.24 0.26
N LEU A 32 6.17 11.05 1.50
CA LEU A 32 5.17 11.90 2.14
C LEU A 32 5.70 13.32 2.36
N LYS A 33 6.99 13.46 2.70
CA LYS A 33 7.62 14.77 2.88
C LYS A 33 7.63 15.56 1.57
N ARG A 34 8.13 14.96 0.48
CA ARG A 34 8.10 15.58 -0.86
C ARG A 34 6.69 15.98 -1.30
N HIS A 35 5.70 15.12 -1.04
CA HIS A 35 4.31 15.44 -1.34
C HIS A 35 3.76 16.62 -0.52
N LYS A 36 4.23 16.83 0.71
CA LYS A 36 3.85 17.98 1.56
C LYS A 36 4.54 19.27 1.14
N ASP A 37 5.76 19.18 0.64
CA ASP A 37 6.54 20.31 0.13
C ASP A 37 6.05 20.74 -1.28
N ASP A 38 4.95 20.16 -1.78
CA ASP A 38 4.40 20.34 -3.15
C ASP A 38 5.43 20.04 -4.26
N GLU A 39 6.49 19.30 -3.92
CA GLU A 39 7.47 18.82 -4.89
C GLU A 39 6.87 17.66 -5.70
N ASP A 40 7.01 17.75 -7.03
CA ASP A 40 6.64 16.66 -7.92
C ASP A 40 7.43 15.40 -7.59
N LEU A 41 6.72 14.30 -7.36
CA LEU A 41 7.38 13.01 -7.17
C LEU A 41 7.94 12.51 -8.50
N ASP A 42 9.24 12.22 -8.53
CA ASP A 42 9.85 11.53 -9.66
C ASP A 42 9.14 10.21 -9.99
N LYS A 43 9.29 9.75 -11.23
CA LYS A 43 8.75 8.46 -11.69
C LYS A 43 9.10 7.29 -10.74
N LEU A 44 10.33 7.25 -10.24
CA LEU A 44 10.79 6.22 -9.29
C LEU A 44 10.03 6.29 -7.95
N SER A 45 9.79 7.51 -7.47
CA SER A 45 9.05 7.78 -6.23
C SER A 45 7.60 7.32 -6.35
N MET A 46 6.99 7.59 -7.52
CA MET A 46 5.63 7.13 -7.86
C MET A 46 5.53 5.61 -7.95
N GLU A 47 6.50 4.95 -8.59
CA GLU A 47 6.55 3.48 -8.65
C GLU A 47 6.68 2.85 -7.26
N ARG A 48 7.48 3.45 -6.36
CA ARG A 48 7.60 2.98 -4.97
C ARG A 48 6.29 3.14 -4.20
N LEU A 49 5.60 4.27 -4.35
CA LEU A 49 4.30 4.50 -3.73
C LEU A 49 3.26 3.47 -4.20
N GLN A 50 3.24 3.19 -5.50
CA GLN A 50 2.34 2.20 -6.07
C GLN A 50 2.66 0.78 -5.58
N LYS A 51 3.94 0.40 -5.50
CA LYS A 51 4.36 -0.90 -4.95
C LYS A 51 3.96 -1.07 -3.49
N LEU A 52 4.12 -0.04 -2.66
CA LEU A 52 3.66 -0.05 -1.27
C LEU A 52 2.15 -0.22 -1.22
N PHE A 53 1.42 0.52 -2.06
CA PHE A 53 -0.04 0.40 -2.11
C PHE A 53 -0.47 -1.02 -2.50
N ASP A 54 0.09 -1.56 -3.58
CA ASP A 54 -0.18 -2.93 -4.05
C ASP A 54 0.10 -3.97 -2.95
N LYS A 55 1.29 -3.89 -2.33
CA LYS A 55 1.73 -4.80 -1.26
C LYS A 55 0.78 -4.80 -0.06
N TYR A 56 0.30 -3.64 0.39
CA TYR A 56 -0.48 -3.55 1.63
C TYR A 56 -2.01 -3.53 1.41
N HIS A 57 -2.46 -3.04 0.26
CA HIS A 57 -3.87 -3.00 -0.11
C HIS A 57 -4.34 -4.33 -0.72
N LEU A 58 -3.64 -4.87 -1.72
CA LEU A 58 -4.05 -6.13 -2.38
C LEU A 58 -3.77 -7.36 -1.52
N SER A 59 -2.71 -7.34 -0.70
CA SER A 59 -2.48 -8.43 0.28
C SER A 59 -3.62 -8.54 1.30
N ARG A 60 -4.46 -7.50 1.42
CA ARG A 60 -5.66 -7.50 2.24
C ARG A 60 -6.89 -8.07 1.54
N GLU A 61 -7.01 -7.88 0.23
CA GLU A 61 -8.14 -8.40 -0.56
C GLU A 61 -7.96 -9.87 -0.97
N ARG A 62 -6.73 -10.39 -1.05
CA ARG A 62 -6.46 -11.77 -1.46
C ARG A 62 -5.95 -12.69 -0.36
N LYS A 63 -6.71 -12.81 0.71
CA LYS A 63 -6.75 -14.10 1.41
C LYS A 63 -8.12 -14.70 1.19
N ASN A 64 -8.27 -15.34 0.03
CA ASN A 64 -9.42 -16.18 -0.26
C ASN A 64 -9.29 -17.42 0.64
N TYR A 65 -9.89 -17.33 1.84
CA TYR A 65 -9.90 -18.41 2.85
C TYR A 65 -10.99 -19.45 2.55
N ASP A 66 -11.59 -19.44 1.35
CA ASP A 66 -12.69 -20.32 0.98
C ASP A 66 -12.32 -21.81 1.14
N HIS A 67 -11.06 -22.13 0.88
CA HIS A 67 -10.47 -23.47 1.10
C HIS A 67 -10.40 -23.94 2.57
N PHE A 68 -10.57 -23.05 3.56
CA PHE A 68 -10.64 -23.45 4.97
C PHE A 68 -12.06 -23.84 5.40
N PHE A 69 -13.07 -23.55 4.58
CA PHE A 69 -14.48 -23.82 4.89
C PHE A 69 -15.11 -24.93 4.05
N SER A 70 -14.38 -25.46 3.06
CA SER A 70 -14.80 -26.68 2.36
C SER A 70 -14.77 -27.84 3.35
N LYS A 71 -15.95 -28.24 3.83
CA LYS A 71 -16.15 -29.44 4.66
C LYS A 71 -15.52 -30.64 3.93
N PRO A 72 -14.85 -31.57 4.64
CA PRO A 72 -14.54 -32.85 4.04
C PRO A 72 -15.87 -33.48 3.61
N GLU A 73 -15.98 -33.88 2.33
CA GLU A 73 -17.07 -34.75 1.88
C GLU A 73 -17.07 -35.97 2.81
N GLU A 74 -18.12 -36.07 3.65
CA GLU A 74 -18.42 -37.28 4.39
C GLU A 74 -18.71 -38.37 3.35
N ASN A 75 -17.86 -39.39 3.37
CA ASN A 75 -17.85 -40.56 2.51
C ASN A 75 -18.99 -41.53 2.90
#